data_AF-A0A7W7YJP1-F1
#
_entry.id   AF-A0A7W7YJP1-F1
#
_cell.length_a   1.000
_cell.length_b   1.000
_cell.length_c   1.000
_cell.angle_alpha   90.00
_cell.angle_beta   90.00
_cell.angle_gamma   90.00
#
_symmetry.space_group_name_H-M   'P 1'
#
loop_
_entity.id
_entity.type
_entity.pdbx_description
1 polymer ?
#
loop_
_entity_poly.entity_id
_entity_poly.type
_entity_poly.pdbx_seq_one_letter_code
_entity_poly.pdbx_strand_id
1 'polypeptide(L)'
;MKNFFALLIFAAAVGGWYLYDQHSKGQKQIADLSQTLPGYEQNVLTRRADLQTYVSLLELQQKVQAKRGEIAAIQEKERLLKDTLSRLSKERVDIINRDRQAQVGRIIPELTLLDGRKLAQVRILKVEDSGLSISLTSGVQKLLPSDLPADLRKTLHYP
;
A
#
# COMPACT_ATOMS: atom_id res chain seq x y z
N MET A 1 -44.96 84.08 43.15
CA MET A 1 -44.10 83.13 43.88
C MET A 1 -44.60 81.68 43.82
N LYS A 2 -45.88 81.37 44.08
CA LYS A 2 -46.42 79.99 43.96
C LYS A 2 -46.19 79.32 42.60
N ASN A 3 -46.36 80.06 41.50
CA ASN A 3 -46.16 79.52 40.14
C ASN A 3 -44.67 79.24 39.82
N PHE A 4 -43.73 79.91 40.50
CA PHE A 4 -42.29 79.72 40.29
C PHE A 4 -41.78 78.44 41.00
N PHE A 5 -42.27 78.19 42.22
CA PHE A 5 -42.00 76.94 42.92
C PHE A 5 -42.58 75.71 42.19
N ALA A 6 -43.79 75.84 41.63
CA ALA A 6 -44.37 74.77 40.81
C ALA A 6 -43.52 74.46 39.57
N LEU A 7 -42.95 75.48 38.93
CA LEU A 7 -42.11 75.34 37.73
C LEU A 7 -40.76 74.69 38.05
N LEU A 8 -40.16 75.03 39.20
CA LEU A 8 -38.94 74.38 39.70
C LEU A 8 -39.15 72.90 40.04
N ILE A 9 -40.27 72.57 40.68
CA ILE A 9 -40.62 71.18 40.99
C ILE A 9 -40.86 70.39 39.71
N PHE A 10 -41.54 70.98 38.73
CA PHE A 10 -41.80 70.32 37.44
C PHE A 10 -40.50 70.12 36.63
N ALA A 11 -39.62 71.12 36.59
CA ALA A 11 -38.32 71.00 35.93
C ALA A 11 -37.43 69.94 36.59
N ALA A 12 -37.42 69.86 37.92
CA ALA A 12 -36.69 68.82 38.65
C ALA A 12 -37.28 67.42 38.42
N ALA A 13 -38.61 67.29 38.34
CA ALA A 13 -39.28 66.03 38.04
C ALA A 13 -39.00 65.55 36.61
N VAL A 14 -39.03 66.46 35.63
CA VAL A 14 -38.70 66.14 34.23
C VAL A 14 -37.22 65.78 34.07
N GLY A 15 -36.32 66.50 34.72
CA GLY A 15 -34.88 66.18 34.72
C GLY A 15 -34.58 64.84 35.40
N GLY A 16 -35.24 64.56 36.54
CA GLY A 16 -35.13 63.27 37.23
C GLY A 16 -35.67 62.09 36.40
N TRP A 17 -36.80 62.29 35.72
CA TRP A 17 -37.35 61.27 34.82
C TRP A 17 -36.44 61.01 33.61
N TYR A 18 -35.89 62.06 33.01
CA TYR A 18 -34.96 61.92 31.88
C TYR A 18 -33.68 61.17 32.26
N LEU A 19 -33.08 61.50 33.41
CA LEU A 19 -31.89 60.80 33.91
C LEU A 19 -32.19 59.34 34.26
N TYR A 20 -33.36 59.08 34.86
CA TYR A 20 -33.81 57.73 35.16
C TYR A 20 -34.07 56.90 33.90
N ASP A 21 -34.73 57.46 32.89
CA ASP A 21 -35.00 56.79 31.61
C ASP A 21 -33.70 56.48 30.86
N GLN A 22 -32.75 57.42 30.83
CA GLN A 22 -31.42 57.19 30.25
C GLN A 22 -30.64 56.11 31.00
N HIS A 23 -30.65 56.14 32.32
CA HIS A 23 -30.00 55.12 33.14
C HIS A 23 -30.65 53.74 32.97
N SER A 24 -31.98 53.67 32.91
CA SER A 24 -32.74 52.43 32.67
C SER A 24 -32.44 51.84 31.30
N LYS A 25 -32.38 52.67 30.24
CA LYS A 25 -32.00 52.24 28.90
C LYS A 25 -30.56 51.74 28.84
N GLY A 26 -29.62 52.43 29.49
CA GLY A 26 -28.23 51.99 29.60
C GLY A 26 -28.08 50.65 30.32
N GLN A 27 -28.80 50.47 31.44
CA GLN A 27 -28.80 49.18 32.14
C GLN A 27 -29.37 48.04 31.31
N LYS A 28 -30.45 48.28 30.54
CA LYS A 28 -31.00 47.28 29.62
C LYS A 28 -30.02 46.89 28.52
N GLN A 29 -29.34 47.87 27.91
CA GLN A 29 -28.32 47.59 26.90
C GLN A 29 -27.13 46.78 27.45
N ILE A 30 -26.69 47.09 28.67
CA ILE A 30 -25.63 46.33 29.35
C ILE A 30 -26.13 44.91 29.67
N ALA A 31 -27.38 44.76 30.12
CA ALA A 31 -27.97 43.45 30.38
C ALA A 31 -28.06 42.61 29.09
N ASP A 32 -28.56 43.19 28.00
CA ASP A 32 -28.67 42.52 26.69
C ASP A 32 -27.29 42.13 26.12
N LEU A 33 -26.28 43.00 26.26
CA LEU A 33 -24.89 42.69 25.88
C LEU A 33 -24.31 41.58 26.76
N SER A 34 -24.53 41.63 28.07
CA SER A 34 -24.04 40.62 29.00
C SER A 34 -24.66 39.23 28.76
N GLN A 35 -25.90 39.19 28.27
CA GLN A 35 -26.58 37.94 27.90
C GLN A 35 -26.12 37.38 26.54
N THR A 36 -25.74 38.25 25.60
CA THR A 36 -25.38 37.84 24.23
C THR A 36 -23.88 37.53 24.06
N LEU A 37 -23.00 38.18 24.82
CA LEU A 37 -21.55 37.98 24.82
C LEU A 37 -21.11 36.51 24.98
N PRO A 38 -21.63 35.75 25.96
CA PRO A 38 -21.26 34.33 26.13
C PRO A 38 -21.61 33.47 24.90
N GLY A 39 -22.72 33.78 24.22
CA GLY A 39 -23.12 33.11 22.99
C GLY A 39 -22.16 33.37 21.82
N TYR A 40 -21.67 34.61 21.70
CA TYR A 40 -20.65 34.95 20.72
C TYR A 40 -19.30 34.30 21.02
N GLU A 41 -18.86 34.27 22.28
CA GLU A 41 -17.63 33.60 22.69
C GLU A 41 -17.68 32.10 22.39
N GLN A 42 -18.79 31.44 22.70
CA GLN A 42 -18.99 30.03 22.37
C GLN A 42 -18.98 29.76 20.86
N ASN A 43 -19.56 30.66 20.06
CA ASN A 43 -19.52 30.58 18.59
C ASN A 43 -18.10 30.75 18.02
N VAL A 44 -17.26 31.59 18.63
CA VAL A 44 -15.86 31.74 18.22
C VAL A 44 -15.05 30.49 18.58
N LEU A 45 -15.26 29.91 19.77
CA LEU A 45 -14.59 28.69 20.20
C LEU A 45 -14.94 27.49 19.31
N THR A 46 -16.22 27.30 18.98
CA THR A 46 -16.68 26.23 18.09
C THR A 46 -16.10 26.38 16.68
N ARG A 47 -16.16 27.58 16.09
CA ARG A 47 -15.53 27.84 14.79
C ARG A 47 -14.01 27.59 14.78
N ARG A 48 -13.33 27.90 15.88
CA ARG A 48 -11.89 27.61 16.02
C ARG A 48 -11.63 26.11 16.08
N ALA A 49 -12.46 25.35 16.79
CA ALA A 49 -12.36 23.90 16.83
C ALA A 49 -12.61 23.29 15.43
N ASP A 50 -13.64 23.77 14.73
CA ASP A 50 -13.94 23.33 13.36
C ASP A 50 -12.75 23.58 12.41
N LEU A 51 -12.15 24.77 12.47
CA LEU A 51 -10.96 25.09 11.67
C LEU A 51 -9.78 24.16 11.99
N GLN A 52 -9.54 23.83 13.26
CA GLN A 52 -8.52 22.85 13.64
C GLN A 52 -8.81 21.46 13.08
N THR A 53 -10.08 21.05 13.04
CA THR A 53 -10.50 19.79 12.41
C THR A 53 -10.25 19.81 10.90
N TYR A 54 -10.57 20.90 10.20
CA TYR A 54 -10.29 21.02 8.76
C TYR A 54 -8.79 21.00 8.44
N VAL A 55 -7.96 21.66 9.25
CA VAL A 55 -6.50 21.63 9.08
C VAL A 55 -5.97 20.21 9.26
N SER A 56 -6.38 19.50 10.32
CA SER A 56 -5.94 18.12 10.54
C SER A 56 -6.43 17.16 9.45
N LEU A 57 -7.64 17.38 8.89
CA LEU A 57 -8.15 16.62 7.75
C LEU A 57 -7.34 16.86 6.48
N LEU A 58 -6.91 18.10 6.23
CA LEU A 58 -6.08 18.45 5.08
C LEU A 58 -4.67 17.82 5.20
N GLU A 59 -4.07 17.86 6.40
CA GLU A 59 -2.81 17.15 6.67
C GLU A 59 -2.94 15.64 6.47
N LEU A 60 -4.05 15.06 6.92
CA LEU A 60 -4.33 13.63 6.73
C LEU A 60 -4.48 13.30 5.24
N GLN A 61 -5.19 14.14 4.47
CA GLN A 61 -5.35 13.96 3.03
C GLN A 61 -4.00 14.01 2.30
N GLN A 62 -3.11 14.93 2.66
CA GLN A 62 -1.76 14.99 2.12
C GLN A 62 -0.96 13.72 2.45
N LYS A 63 -1.03 13.23 3.69
CA LYS A 63 -0.40 11.95 4.09
C LYS A 63 -0.94 10.77 3.30
N VAL A 64 -2.25 10.70 3.08
CA VAL A 64 -2.88 9.64 2.27
C VAL A 64 -2.39 9.72 0.82
N GLN A 65 -2.30 10.91 0.24
CA GLN A 65 -1.80 11.08 -1.13
C GLN A 65 -0.32 10.67 -1.26
N ALA A 66 0.53 11.04 -0.30
CA ALA A 66 1.92 10.60 -0.24
C ALA A 66 2.02 9.07 -0.15
N LYS A 67 1.22 8.44 0.73
CA LYS A 67 1.19 6.98 0.88
C LYS A 67 0.67 6.26 -0.37
N ARG A 68 -0.30 6.83 -1.08
CA ARG A 68 -0.74 6.30 -2.39
C ARG A 68 0.39 6.35 -3.43
N GLY A 69 1.19 7.42 -3.43
CA GLY A 69 2.38 7.52 -4.28
C GLY A 69 3.44 6.46 -3.94
N GLU A 70 3.70 6.23 -2.65
CA GLU A 70 4.60 5.16 -2.20
C GLU A 70 4.09 3.77 -2.61
N ILE A 71 2.78 3.50 -2.46
CA ILE A 71 2.17 2.23 -2.87
C ILE A 71 2.32 2.02 -4.39
N ALA A 72 2.05 3.04 -5.20
CA ALA A 72 2.22 2.95 -6.65
C ALA A 72 3.67 2.64 -7.04
N ALA A 73 4.64 3.26 -6.36
CA ALA A 73 6.06 2.98 -6.58
C ALA A 73 6.45 1.54 -6.19
N ILE A 74 5.87 0.99 -5.11
CA ILE A 74 6.08 -0.40 -4.70
C ILE A 74 5.45 -1.37 -5.71
N GLN A 75 4.23 -1.10 -6.18
CA GLN A 75 3.56 -1.92 -7.18
C GLN A 75 4.34 -1.98 -8.49
N GLU A 76 4.95 -0.86 -8.91
CA GLU A 76 5.78 -0.84 -10.10
C GLU A 76 7.06 -1.68 -9.93
N LYS A 77 7.71 -1.60 -8.76
CA LYS A 77 8.85 -2.47 -8.43
C LYS A 77 8.47 -3.95 -8.43
N GLU A 78 7.29 -4.28 -7.89
CA GLU A 78 6.78 -5.65 -7.90
C GLU A 78 6.56 -6.17 -9.32
N ARG A 79 6.00 -5.34 -10.20
CA ARG A 79 5.82 -5.65 -11.62
C ARG A 79 7.15 -5.94 -12.30
N LEU A 80 8.14 -5.05 -12.14
CA LEU A 80 9.48 -5.23 -12.70
C LEU A 80 10.18 -6.49 -12.18
N LEU A 81 9.99 -6.83 -10.91
CA LEU A 81 10.52 -8.07 -10.33
C LEU A 81 9.86 -9.31 -10.93
N LYS A 82 8.53 -9.30 -11.10
CA LYS A 82 7.79 -10.40 -11.76
C LYS A 82 8.25 -10.61 -13.19
N ASP A 83 8.40 -9.53 -13.95
CA ASP A 83 8.89 -9.57 -15.33
C ASP A 83 10.33 -10.11 -15.40
N THR A 84 11.19 -9.65 -14.50
CA THR A 84 12.58 -10.13 -14.39
C THR A 84 12.63 -11.61 -14.04
N LEU A 85 11.82 -12.06 -13.08
CA LEU A 85 11.76 -13.46 -12.67
C LEU A 85 11.24 -14.35 -13.81
N SER A 86 10.21 -13.89 -14.54
CA SER A 86 9.70 -14.59 -15.72
C SER A 86 10.79 -14.74 -16.79
N ARG A 87 11.53 -13.66 -17.07
CA ARG A 87 12.65 -13.69 -18.02
C ARG A 87 13.76 -14.65 -17.58
N LEU A 88 14.23 -14.54 -16.33
CA LEU A 88 15.27 -15.43 -15.79
C LEU A 88 14.83 -16.90 -15.77
N SER A 89 13.54 -17.16 -15.50
CA SER A 89 13.00 -18.52 -15.57
C SER A 89 13.04 -19.09 -16.99
N LYS A 90 12.69 -18.30 -18.00
CA LYS A 90 12.82 -18.69 -19.42
C LYS A 90 14.28 -18.90 -19.80
N GLU A 91 15.16 -17.96 -19.47
CA GLU A 91 16.60 -18.07 -19.74
C GLU A 91 17.20 -19.33 -19.11
N ARG A 92 16.83 -19.65 -17.86
CA ARG A 92 17.26 -20.89 -17.19
C ARG A 92 16.80 -22.13 -17.95
N VAL A 93 15.54 -22.18 -18.38
CA VAL A 93 15.00 -23.32 -19.14
C VAL A 93 15.71 -23.46 -20.47
N ASP A 94 15.99 -22.36 -21.17
CA ASP A 94 16.71 -22.37 -22.44
C ASP A 94 18.14 -22.85 -22.29
N ILE A 95 18.84 -22.42 -21.23
CA ILE A 95 20.20 -22.90 -20.90
C ILE A 95 20.17 -24.41 -20.62
N ILE A 96 19.27 -24.86 -19.73
CA ILE A 96 19.12 -26.28 -19.39
C ILE A 96 18.84 -27.12 -20.65
N ASN A 97 17.94 -26.65 -21.52
CA ASN A 97 17.61 -27.37 -22.75
C ASN A 97 18.79 -27.40 -23.72
N ARG A 98 19.56 -26.31 -23.84
CA ARG A 98 20.78 -26.27 -24.65
C ARG A 98 21.83 -27.25 -24.13
N ASP A 99 22.08 -27.27 -22.82
CA ASP A 99 23.05 -28.17 -22.20
C ASP A 99 22.63 -29.65 -22.35
N ARG A 100 21.34 -29.93 -22.22
CA ARG A 100 20.77 -31.27 -22.47
C ARG A 100 20.89 -31.68 -23.93
N GLN A 101 20.60 -30.79 -24.87
CA GLN A 101 20.76 -31.05 -26.31
C GLN A 101 22.21 -31.35 -26.67
N ALA A 102 23.19 -30.73 -26.02
CA ALA A 102 24.61 -31.03 -26.22
C ALA A 102 25.00 -32.46 -25.81
N GLN A 103 24.21 -33.12 -24.94
CA GLN A 103 24.43 -34.52 -24.57
C GLN A 103 23.75 -35.51 -25.53
N VAL A 104 22.85 -35.05 -26.40
CA VAL A 104 22.20 -35.91 -27.39
C VAL A 104 23.24 -36.42 -28.40
N GLY A 105 23.20 -37.71 -28.68
CA GLY A 105 24.15 -38.40 -29.55
C GLY A 105 25.40 -38.90 -28.84
N ARG A 106 25.65 -38.49 -27.58
CA ARG A 106 26.76 -38.99 -26.78
C ARG A 106 26.60 -40.48 -26.52
N ILE A 107 27.72 -41.21 -26.65
CA ILE A 107 27.80 -42.64 -26.36
C ILE A 107 28.48 -42.82 -25.00
N ILE A 108 27.82 -43.56 -24.11
CA ILE A 108 28.31 -43.93 -22.79
C ILE A 108 28.68 -45.41 -22.84
N PRO A 109 29.96 -45.77 -22.63
CA PRO A 109 30.42 -47.16 -22.74
C PRO A 109 29.72 -48.11 -21.76
N GLU A 110 29.55 -47.67 -20.51
CA GLU A 110 28.85 -48.42 -19.47
C GLU A 110 28.07 -47.44 -18.59
N LEU A 111 26.77 -47.67 -18.46
CA LEU A 111 25.87 -46.90 -17.59
C LEU A 111 25.30 -47.83 -16.52
N THR A 112 25.69 -47.59 -15.27
CA THR A 112 25.10 -48.28 -14.11
C THR A 112 23.93 -47.47 -13.57
N LEU A 113 22.74 -48.08 -13.56
CA LEU A 113 21.54 -47.52 -12.97
C LEU A 113 21.55 -47.66 -11.45
N LEU A 114 20.72 -46.88 -10.75
CA LEU A 114 20.62 -46.94 -9.28
C LEU A 114 20.09 -48.30 -8.77
N ASP A 115 19.34 -49.03 -9.60
CA ASP A 115 18.87 -50.38 -9.29
C ASP A 115 19.95 -51.47 -9.45
N GLY A 116 21.17 -51.09 -9.87
CA GLY A 116 22.30 -52.00 -10.08
C GLY A 116 22.40 -52.59 -11.49
N ARG A 117 21.44 -52.32 -12.40
CA ARG A 117 21.53 -52.78 -13.79
C ARG A 117 22.62 -52.02 -14.54
N LYS A 118 23.41 -52.77 -15.32
CA LYS A 118 24.46 -52.23 -16.19
C LYS A 118 24.01 -52.25 -17.63
N LEU A 119 24.02 -51.09 -18.27
CA LEU A 119 23.69 -50.90 -19.67
C LEU A 119 24.98 -50.61 -20.44
N ALA A 120 25.29 -51.45 -21.43
CA ALA A 120 26.47 -51.30 -22.26
C ALA A 120 26.17 -50.49 -23.53
N GLN A 121 27.13 -49.66 -23.95
CA GLN A 121 27.09 -48.87 -25.19
C GLN A 121 25.79 -48.06 -25.37
N VAL A 122 25.50 -47.23 -24.38
CA VAL A 122 24.27 -46.45 -24.35
C VAL A 122 24.42 -45.18 -25.17
N ARG A 123 23.60 -44.99 -26.21
CA ARG A 123 23.55 -43.72 -26.96
C ARG A 123 22.37 -42.88 -26.51
N ILE A 124 22.61 -41.64 -26.11
CA ILE A 124 21.52 -40.71 -25.75
C ILE A 124 20.79 -40.27 -27.04
N LEU A 125 19.48 -40.52 -27.12
CA LEU A 125 18.66 -40.10 -28.26
C LEU A 125 17.88 -38.82 -27.98
N LYS A 126 17.32 -38.70 -26.78
CA LYS A 126 16.51 -37.54 -26.39
C LYS A 126 16.58 -37.36 -24.88
N VAL A 127 16.66 -36.11 -24.45
CA VAL A 127 16.60 -35.73 -23.04
C VAL A 127 15.34 -34.89 -22.85
N GLU A 128 14.42 -35.35 -22.02
CA GLU A 128 13.17 -34.65 -21.67
C GLU A 128 13.11 -34.48 -20.15
N ASP A 129 12.30 -33.54 -19.64
CA ASP A 129 12.06 -33.42 -18.18
C ASP A 129 11.50 -34.71 -17.56
N SER A 130 10.70 -35.45 -18.33
CA SER A 130 10.08 -36.71 -17.87
C SER A 130 11.02 -37.92 -17.91
N GLY A 131 12.20 -37.79 -18.52
CA GLY A 131 13.18 -38.89 -18.57
C GLY A 131 14.13 -38.83 -19.76
N LEU A 132 15.07 -39.76 -19.75
CA LEU A 132 16.15 -39.89 -20.72
C LEU A 132 15.84 -41.05 -21.66
N SER A 133 15.72 -40.78 -22.96
CA SER A 133 15.59 -41.82 -23.99
C SER A 133 16.96 -42.21 -24.50
N ILE A 134 17.27 -43.49 -24.39
CA ILE A 134 18.54 -44.09 -24.78
C ILE A 134 18.35 -45.19 -25.81
N SER A 135 19.30 -45.32 -26.72
CA SER A 135 19.41 -46.47 -27.61
C SER A 135 20.44 -47.45 -27.06
N LEU A 136 20.04 -48.70 -27.00
CA LEU A 136 20.83 -49.87 -26.64
C LEU A 136 20.85 -50.83 -27.84
N THR A 137 21.71 -51.84 -27.79
CA THR A 137 21.68 -52.95 -28.76
C THR A 137 20.37 -53.73 -28.71
N SER A 138 19.68 -53.75 -27.56
CA SER A 138 18.38 -54.38 -27.36
C SER A 138 17.19 -53.54 -27.83
N GLY A 139 17.39 -52.26 -28.19
CA GLY A 139 16.34 -51.34 -28.62
C GLY A 139 16.40 -49.97 -27.93
N VAL A 140 15.31 -49.21 -28.05
CA VAL A 140 15.19 -47.88 -27.41
C VAL A 140 14.47 -48.03 -26.07
N GLN A 141 15.07 -47.50 -25.01
CA GLN A 141 14.51 -47.51 -23.66
C GLN A 141 14.41 -46.09 -23.12
N LYS A 142 13.30 -45.79 -22.43
CA LYS A 142 13.15 -44.55 -21.66
C LYS A 142 13.49 -44.86 -20.20
N LEU A 143 14.47 -44.13 -19.66
CA LEU A 143 14.87 -44.17 -18.26
C LEU A 143 14.24 -43.00 -17.52
N LEU A 144 13.74 -43.26 -16.31
CA LEU A 144 13.25 -42.21 -15.43
C LEU A 144 14.43 -41.48 -14.79
N PRO A 145 14.30 -40.19 -14.45
CA PRO A 145 15.36 -39.46 -13.76
C PRO A 145 15.78 -40.15 -12.46
N SER A 146 14.83 -40.76 -11.73
CA SER A 146 15.07 -41.51 -10.49
C SER A 146 16.02 -42.68 -10.65
N ASP A 147 16.11 -43.28 -11.84
CA ASP A 147 16.90 -44.49 -12.08
C ASP A 147 18.35 -44.14 -12.47
N LEU A 148 18.60 -42.86 -12.78
CA LEU A 148 19.90 -42.39 -13.24
C LEU A 148 20.88 -42.14 -12.07
N PRO A 149 22.17 -42.46 -12.27
CA PRO A 149 23.20 -42.14 -11.30
C PRO A 149 23.31 -40.62 -11.08
N ALA A 150 23.76 -40.22 -9.89
CA ALA A 150 23.77 -38.82 -9.45
C ALA A 150 24.54 -37.90 -10.42
N ASP A 151 25.66 -38.37 -10.96
CA ASP A 151 26.50 -37.59 -11.88
C ASP A 151 25.78 -37.24 -13.19
N LEU A 152 25.01 -38.19 -13.73
CA LEU A 152 24.21 -37.98 -14.94
C LEU A 152 23.00 -37.10 -14.66
N ARG A 153 22.33 -37.28 -13.51
CA ARG A 153 21.25 -36.37 -13.10
C ARG A 153 21.73 -34.93 -13.02
N LYS A 154 22.90 -34.71 -12.40
CA LYS A 154 23.50 -33.37 -12.29
C LYS A 154 23.85 -32.79 -13.66
N THR A 155 24.46 -33.59 -14.52
CA THR A 155 24.86 -33.15 -15.88
C THR A 155 23.64 -32.85 -16.76
N LEU A 156 22.54 -33.59 -16.59
CA LEU A 156 21.31 -33.40 -17.35
C LEU A 156 20.31 -32.46 -16.65
N HIS A 157 20.71 -31.83 -15.55
CA HIS A 157 19.87 -30.92 -14.77
C HIS A 157 18.51 -31.52 -14.41
N TYR A 158 18.49 -32.78 -13.98
CA TYR A 158 17.32 -33.38 -13.36
C TYR A 158 17.23 -32.97 -11.88
N PRO A 159 16.02 -32.71 -11.36
CA PRO A 159 15.80 -32.44 -9.95
C PRO A 159 16.13 -33.65 -9.06
#